data_AF-A0A4U9DBV1-F1
#
_entry.id   AF-A0A4U9DBV1-F1
#
_cell.length_a   1.000
_cell.length_b   1.000
_cell.length_c   1.000
_cell.angle_alpha   90.00
_cell.angle_beta   90.00
_cell.angle_gamma   90.00
#
_symmetry.space_group_name_H-M   'P 1'
#
loop_
_entity.id
_entity.type
_entity.pdbx_description
1 polymer ?
#
loop_
_entity_poly.entity_id
_entity_poly.type
_entity_poly.pdbx_seq_one_letter_code
_entity_poly.pdbx_strand_id
1 'polypeptide(L)' 'MALGSDSHTAFTLGEFRECRKILDEVNFPEERILNVSPRRLLNFLESRGMPAIAEFADL' A
#
# COMPACT_ATOMS: atom_id res chain seq x y z
N MET A 1 1.11 -4.16 -6.68
CA MET A 1 0.74 -2.79 -7.08
C MET A 1 0.71 -1.91 -5.84
N ALA A 2 1.22 -0.68 -5.94
CA ALA A 2 1.21 0.29 -4.85
C ALA A 2 0.24 1.42 -5.20
N LEU A 3 -0.52 1.89 -4.20
CA LEU A 3 -1.39 3.04 -4.28
C LEU A 3 -0.67 4.22 -3.62
N GLY A 4 -0.62 5.35 -4.33
CA GLY A 4 -0.08 6.61 -3.82
C GLY A 4 -1.06 7.73 -4.19
N SER A 5 -1.40 8.57 -3.22
CA SER A 5 -2.33 9.68 -3.44
C SER A 5 -1.66 10.86 -4.14
N ASP A 6 -0.32 10.83 -4.23
CA ASP A 6 0.53 11.92 -4.77
C ASP A 6 0.17 13.29 -4.16
N SER A 7 -0.11 13.25 -2.86
CA SER A 7 -0.59 14.41 -2.11
C SER A 7 0.51 15.45 -1.94
N HIS A 8 0.27 16.65 -2.46
CA HIS A 8 1.13 17.82 -2.24
C HIS A 8 0.75 18.59 -0.97
N THR A 9 -0.39 18.25 -0.36
CA THR A 9 -0.85 18.72 0.95
C THR A 9 -1.52 17.57 1.70
N ALA A 10 -1.54 17.61 3.04
CA ALA A 10 -2.05 16.49 3.84
C ALA A 10 -3.56 16.23 3.70
N PHE A 11 -4.33 17.18 3.14
CA PHE A 11 -5.79 17.08 3.03
C PHE A 11 -6.28 15.89 2.19
N THR A 12 -5.45 15.37 1.28
CA THR A 12 -5.80 14.23 0.41
C THR A 12 -4.97 12.97 0.71
N LEU A 13 -4.19 12.96 1.80
CA LEU A 13 -3.32 11.84 2.13
C LEU A 13 -4.17 10.58 2.39
N GLY A 14 -3.90 9.52 1.62
CA GLY A 14 -4.63 8.24 1.75
C GLY A 14 -5.97 8.19 1.01
N GLU A 15 -6.36 9.24 0.29
CA GLU A 15 -7.56 9.19 -0.57
C GLU A 15 -7.27 8.41 -1.85
N PHE A 16 -7.81 7.18 -1.93
CA PHE A 16 -7.58 6.24 -3.05
C PHE A 16 -8.85 5.88 -3.84
N ARG A 17 -9.94 6.63 -3.65
CA ARG A 17 -11.27 6.28 -4.19
C ARG A 17 -11.28 6.06 -5.70
N GLU A 18 -10.66 6.97 -6.46
CA GLU A 18 -10.66 6.89 -7.92
C GLU A 18 -9.78 5.76 -8.44
N CYS A 19 -8.62 5.53 -7.83
CA CYS A 19 -7.79 4.38 -8.16
C CYS A 19 -8.54 3.07 -7.89
N ARG A 20 -9.31 2.97 -6.80
CA ARG A 20 -10.04 1.74 -6.47
C ARG A 20 -11.06 1.35 -7.53
N LYS A 21 -11.81 2.31 -8.09
CA LYS A 21 -12.75 2.07 -9.18
C LYS A 21 -12.08 1.39 -10.39
N ILE A 22 -10.92 1.90 -10.80
CA ILE A 22 -10.16 1.36 -11.94
C ILE A 22 -9.74 -0.10 -11.69
N LEU A 23 -9.39 -0.44 -10.45
CA LEU A 23 -8.99 -1.80 -10.08
C LEU A 23 -10.17 -2.76 -10.07
N ASP A 24 -11.30 -2.29 -9.54
CA ASP A 24 -12.53 -3.08 -9.47
C ASP A 24 -13.05 -3.36 -10.89
N GLU A 25 -12.97 -2.38 -11.82
CA GLU A 25 -13.35 -2.55 -13.24
C GLU A 25 -12.60 -3.68 -13.96
N VAL A 26 -11.33 -3.91 -13.59
CA VAL A 26 -10.50 -4.97 -14.20
C VAL A 26 -10.41 -6.23 -13.33
N ASN A 27 -11.22 -6.32 -12.26
CA ASN A 27 -11.16 -7.39 -11.26
C ASN A 27 -9.72 -7.64 -10.76
N PHE A 28 -8.99 -6.57 -10.46
CA PHE A 28 -7.61 -6.69 -10.01
C PHE A 28 -7.56 -7.43 -8.66
N PRO A 29 -6.72 -8.47 -8.51
CA PRO A 29 -6.65 -9.25 -7.28
C PRO A 29 -6.13 -8.42 -6.11
N GLU A 30 -6.92 -8.36 -5.04
CA GLU A 30 -6.61 -7.57 -3.84
C GLU A 30 -5.34 -8.05 -3.13
N GLU A 31 -5.05 -9.36 -3.17
CA GLU A 31 -3.83 -9.95 -2.62
C GLU A 31 -2.54 -9.40 -3.26
N ARG A 32 -2.63 -8.79 -4.46
CA ARG A 32 -1.50 -8.15 -5.14
C ARG A 32 -1.42 -6.63 -4.90
N ILE A 33 -2.27 -6.07 -4.04
CA ILE A 33 -2.21 -4.65 -3.63
C ILE A 33 -1.40 -4.53 -2.33
N LEU A 34 -0.36 -3.69 -2.31
CA LEU A 34 0.53 -3.57 -1.13
C LEU A 34 -0.11 -2.83 0.04
N ASN A 35 -0.95 -1.83 -0.24
CA ASN A 35 -1.54 -0.92 0.75
C ASN A 35 -2.65 -1.54 1.62
N VAL A 36 -2.94 -2.83 1.47
CA VAL A 36 -4.00 -3.51 2.24
C VAL A 36 -3.69 -3.58 3.74
N SER A 37 -2.41 -3.68 4.11
CA SER A 37 -1.96 -3.57 5.50
C SER A 37 -0.52 -3.09 5.58
N PRO A 38 -0.10 -2.48 6.70
CA PRO A 38 1.30 -2.14 6.95
C PRO A 38 2.21 -3.37 6.80
N ARG A 39 1.82 -4.49 7.41
CA ARG A 39 2.59 -5.75 7.35
C ARG A 39 2.89 -6.22 5.93
N ARG A 40 1.94 -6.09 5.00
CA ARG A 40 2.12 -6.54 3.62
C ARG A 40 3.20 -5.72 2.90
N LEU A 41 3.22 -4.40 3.09
CA LEU A 41 4.27 -3.55 2.55
C LEU A 41 5.62 -3.87 3.18
N LEU A 42 5.68 -4.06 4.51
CA LEU A 42 6.92 -4.40 5.22
C LEU A 42 7.51 -5.72 4.73
N ASN A 43 6.69 -6.78 4.63
CA ASN A 43 7.11 -8.07 4.09
C ASN A 43 7.62 -7.94 2.65
N PHE A 44 7.00 -7.10 1.82
CA PHE A 44 7.48 -6.84 0.46
C PHE A 44 8.85 -6.18 0.46
N LEU A 45 9.09 -5.17 1.32
CA LEU A 45 10.38 -4.51 1.44
C LEU A 45 11.46 -5.47 1.96
N GLU A 46 11.14 -6.31 2.95
CA GLU A 46 12.04 -7.34 3.46
C GLU A 46 12.43 -8.35 2.38
N SER A 47 11.47 -8.77 1.55
CA SER A 47 11.75 -9.67 0.41
C SER A 47 12.69 -9.05 -0.64
N ARG A 48 12.86 -7.72 -0.62
CA ARG A 48 13.79 -6.98 -1.48
C ARG A 48 15.14 -6.69 -0.81
N GLY A 49 15.37 -7.22 0.38
CA GLY A 49 16.63 -7.09 1.11
C GLY A 49 16.68 -5.97 2.14
N MET A 50 15.56 -5.31 2.44
CA MET A 50 15.51 -4.40 3.57
C MET A 50 15.48 -5.18 4.89
N PRO A 51 16.27 -4.79 5.92
CA PRO A 51 16.13 -5.37 7.24
C PRO A 51 14.76 -5.08 7.85
N ALA A 52 14.27 -5.98 8.71
CA ALA A 52 13.05 -5.76 9.48
C ALA A 52 13.21 -4.54 10.40
N ILE A 53 12.14 -3.76 10.55
CA ILE A 53 12.10 -2.55 11.39
C ILE A 53 11.39 -2.91 12.68
N ALA A 54 12.15 -2.98 13.79
CA ALA A 54 11.64 -3.43 15.08
C ALA A 54 10.51 -2.54 15.63
N GLU A 55 10.59 -1.24 15.39
CA GLU A 55 9.60 -0.23 15.80
C GLU A 55 8.24 -0.43 15.13
N PHE A 56 8.18 -1.19 14.04
CA PHE A 56 6.96 -1.54 13.33
C PHE A 56 6.49 -2.98 13.59
N ALA A 57 7.03 -3.66 14.60
CA ALA A 57 6.66 -5.03 14.95
C ALA A 57 5.16 -5.18 15.28
N ASP A 58 4.54 -4.16 15.87
CA ASP A 58 3.15 -4.18 16.32
C ASP A 58 2.14 -3.59 15.31
N LEU A 59 2.60 -3.21 14.11
CA LEU A 59 1.74 -2.75 13.01
C LEU A 59 1.14 -3.89 12.17
#